data_AF-A0A4D6HF96-F1
#
_entry.id   AF-A0A4D6HF96-F1
#
_cell.length_a   1.000
_cell.length_b   1.000
_cell.length_c   1.000
_cell.angle_alpha   90.00
_cell.angle_beta   90.00
_cell.angle_gamma   90.00
#
_symmetry.space_group_name_H-M   'P 1'
#
loop_
_entity.id
_entity.type
_entity.pdbx_description
1 polymer ?
#
loop_
_entity_poly.entity_id
_entity_poly.type
_entity_poly.pdbx_seq_one_letter_code
_entity_poly.pdbx_strand_id
1 'polypeptide(L)'
;METVWITSGSTRVEAMINPLAAACIGDGIDDPFIPDTVYFLDNPGLGDTLSEAKTLAREILEGHGVESPTIHTSTLEAETDFEAIAAYFQAAVEDARAADADVAIDVTPGRKFMSVFAFEAGTTYDVDHLFYFYLHSNAYFDQIYQTIPRTAGELYDFTEVI
;
A
#
# COMPACT_ATOMS: atom_id res chain seq x y z
N MET A 1 3.99 -9.07 16.45
CA MET A 1 4.78 -7.95 15.90
C MET A 1 3.81 -6.85 15.56
N GLU A 2 4.27 -5.60 15.55
CA GLU A 2 3.57 -4.56 14.79
C GLU A 2 3.81 -4.82 13.30
N THR A 3 2.83 -4.49 12.48
CA THR A 3 2.88 -4.67 11.02
C THR A 3 2.60 -3.33 10.34
N VAL A 4 3.41 -2.99 9.34
CA VAL A 4 3.38 -1.67 8.68
C VAL A 4 3.11 -1.83 7.19
N TRP A 5 2.21 -1.00 6.66
CA TRP A 5 1.92 -0.90 5.24
C TRP A 5 2.32 0.47 4.69
N ILE A 6 3.15 0.51 3.67
CA ILE A 6 3.66 1.75 3.07
C ILE A 6 3.17 1.82 1.62
N THR A 7 2.49 2.90 1.25
CA THR A 7 1.88 3.01 -0.08
C THR A 7 1.81 4.45 -0.60
N SER A 8 1.78 4.58 -1.94
CA SER A 8 1.63 5.87 -2.61
C SER A 8 0.17 6.27 -2.80
N GLY A 9 -0.10 7.57 -2.83
CA GLY A 9 -1.40 8.10 -3.20
C GLY A 9 -1.71 7.92 -4.68
N SER A 10 -2.98 7.70 -4.99
CA SER A 10 -3.50 7.55 -6.36
C SER A 10 -4.77 8.36 -6.55
N THR A 11 -5.07 8.73 -7.80
CA THR A 11 -6.35 9.36 -8.17
C THR A 11 -7.53 8.38 -8.19
N ARG A 12 -7.30 7.13 -7.78
CA ARG A 12 -8.31 6.09 -7.62
C ARG A 12 -8.20 5.50 -6.23
N VAL A 13 -9.32 5.47 -5.51
CA VAL A 13 -9.41 4.90 -4.17
C VAL A 13 -9.07 3.41 -4.19
N GLU A 14 -9.61 2.70 -5.19
CA GLU A 14 -9.47 1.26 -5.41
C GLU A 14 -8.01 0.83 -5.57
N ALA A 15 -7.20 1.65 -6.23
CA ALA A 15 -5.78 1.36 -6.43
C ALA A 15 -4.98 1.35 -5.12
N MET A 16 -5.44 2.08 -4.09
CA MET A 16 -4.80 2.14 -2.78
C MET A 16 -5.36 1.08 -1.81
N ILE A 17 -6.66 0.80 -1.89
CA ILE A 17 -7.34 -0.03 -0.88
C ILE A 17 -7.53 -1.49 -1.29
N ASN A 18 -7.61 -1.80 -2.58
CA ASN A 18 -7.75 -3.19 -3.03
C ASN A 18 -6.51 -4.05 -2.73
N PRO A 19 -5.25 -3.56 -2.91
CA PRO A 19 -4.08 -4.33 -2.52
C PRO A 19 -4.07 -4.62 -1.00
N LEU A 20 -4.42 -3.62 -0.19
CA LEU A 20 -4.54 -3.77 1.27
C LEU A 20 -5.61 -4.80 1.64
N ALA A 21 -6.78 -4.73 1.02
CA ALA A 21 -7.86 -5.69 1.27
C ALA A 21 -7.47 -7.12 0.87
N ALA A 22 -6.78 -7.29 -0.27
CA ALA A 22 -6.29 -8.59 -0.72
C ALA A 22 -5.27 -9.18 0.28
N ALA A 23 -4.34 -8.35 0.75
CA ALA A 23 -3.33 -8.75 1.73
C ALA A 23 -3.98 -9.18 3.07
N CYS A 24 -4.93 -8.38 3.58
CA CYS A 24 -5.63 -8.67 4.83
C CYS A 24 -6.42 -9.99 4.80
N ILE A 25 -6.88 -10.43 3.62
CA ILE A 25 -7.59 -11.71 3.49
C ILE A 25 -6.67 -12.89 3.10
N GLY A 26 -5.40 -12.63 2.78
CA GLY A 26 -4.45 -13.64 2.32
C GLY A 26 -4.72 -14.16 0.92
N ASP A 27 -5.23 -13.32 0.01
CA ASP A 27 -5.45 -13.73 -1.39
C ASP A 27 -4.17 -13.62 -2.20
N GLY A 28 -3.66 -14.74 -2.70
CA GLY A 28 -2.43 -14.79 -3.49
C GLY A 28 -1.13 -14.89 -2.67
N ILE A 29 -1.22 -14.98 -1.34
CA ILE A 29 -0.07 -15.10 -0.42
C ILE A 29 -0.30 -16.21 0.61
N ASP A 30 0.77 -16.73 1.21
CA ASP A 30 0.72 -17.89 2.13
C ASP A 30 -0.04 -17.58 3.43
N ASP A 31 0.21 -16.41 4.03
CA ASP A 31 -0.41 -15.95 5.27
C ASP A 31 -0.99 -14.54 5.08
N PRO A 32 -2.19 -14.24 5.64
CA PRO A 32 -2.74 -12.88 5.59
C PRO A 32 -1.83 -11.85 6.27
N PHE A 33 -1.61 -10.72 5.60
CA PHE A 33 -0.86 -9.58 6.15
C PHE A 33 -1.84 -8.47 6.55
N ILE A 34 -1.99 -8.25 7.86
CA ILE A 34 -2.94 -7.27 8.43
C ILE A 34 -2.11 -6.20 9.15
N PRO A 35 -1.94 -4.98 8.58
CA PRO A 35 -1.14 -3.92 9.18
C PRO A 35 -1.86 -3.20 10.34
N ASP A 36 -1.13 -2.89 11.41
CA ASP A 36 -1.59 -1.98 12.48
C ASP A 36 -1.38 -0.51 12.09
N THR A 37 -0.39 -0.25 11.23
CA THR A 37 -0.01 1.10 10.81
C THR A 37 0.06 1.21 9.29
N VAL A 38 -0.50 2.30 8.74
CA VAL A 38 -0.48 2.59 7.30
C VAL A 38 0.15 3.95 7.04
N TYR A 39 1.16 4.00 6.18
CA TYR A 39 1.75 5.23 5.67
C TYR A 39 1.21 5.49 4.26
N PHE A 40 0.67 6.69 4.05
CA PHE A 40 0.30 7.19 2.71
C PHE A 40 1.20 8.34 2.28
N LEU A 41 1.62 8.32 1.01
CA LEU A 41 2.22 9.47 0.34
C LEU A 41 1.14 10.27 -0.41
N ASP A 42 0.80 11.45 0.09
CA ASP A 42 -0.08 12.41 -0.57
C ASP A 42 0.66 13.20 -1.64
N ASN A 43 -0.03 13.46 -2.75
CA ASN A 43 0.51 14.08 -3.94
C ASN A 43 -0.41 15.24 -4.40
N PRO A 44 0.12 16.36 -4.93
CA PRO A 44 -0.76 17.41 -5.45
C PRO A 44 -1.73 16.87 -6.50
N GLY A 45 -3.02 17.18 -6.32
CA GLY A 45 -4.09 16.82 -7.27
C GLY A 45 -4.88 15.55 -6.93
N LEU A 46 -4.66 14.93 -5.76
CA LEU A 46 -5.48 13.79 -5.32
C LEU A 46 -6.90 14.19 -4.86
N GLY A 47 -7.10 15.44 -4.45
CA GLY A 47 -8.39 15.91 -3.93
C GLY A 47 -8.83 15.10 -2.72
N ASP A 48 -10.09 14.70 -2.67
CA ASP A 48 -10.66 13.95 -1.54
C ASP A 48 -10.31 12.44 -1.59
N THR A 49 -9.75 11.94 -2.71
CA THR A 49 -9.46 10.52 -2.94
C THR A 49 -8.62 9.90 -1.81
N LEU A 50 -7.61 10.61 -1.32
CA LEU A 50 -6.77 10.11 -0.23
C LEU A 50 -7.54 10.06 1.10
N SER A 51 -8.42 11.03 1.36
CA SER A 51 -9.24 11.02 2.58
C SER A 51 -10.24 9.86 2.59
N GLU A 52 -10.82 9.55 1.43
CA GLU A 52 -11.69 8.38 1.26
C GLU A 52 -10.90 7.08 1.44
N ALA A 53 -9.73 6.96 0.82
CA ALA A 53 -8.86 5.79 0.95
C ALA A 53 -8.43 5.54 2.41
N LYS A 54 -8.08 6.59 3.17
CA LYS A 54 -7.76 6.48 4.60
C LYS A 54 -8.95 6.02 5.44
N THR A 55 -10.16 6.45 5.09
CA THR A 55 -11.39 6.03 5.77
C THR A 55 -11.63 4.54 5.53
N LEU A 56 -11.56 4.10 4.28
CA LEU A 56 -11.72 2.68 3.92
C LEU A 56 -10.60 1.81 4.46
N ALA A 57 -9.35 2.27 4.46
CA ALA A 57 -8.23 1.55 5.07
C ALA A 57 -8.50 1.29 6.55
N ARG A 58 -8.97 2.30 7.29
CA ARG A 58 -9.39 2.12 8.69
C ARG A 58 -10.50 1.08 8.84
N GLU A 59 -11.56 1.17 8.05
CA GLU A 59 -12.68 0.21 8.08
C GLU A 59 -12.25 -1.23 7.76
N ILE A 60 -11.36 -1.40 6.77
CA ILE A 60 -10.77 -2.69 6.43
C ILE A 60 -10.02 -3.26 7.64
N LEU A 61 -9.10 -2.49 8.23
CA LEU A 61 -8.26 -2.96 9.32
C LEU A 61 -9.07 -3.26 10.59
N GLU A 62 -10.04 -2.39 10.93
CA GLU A 62 -10.97 -2.63 12.04
C GLU A 62 -11.82 -3.88 11.79
N GLY A 63 -12.27 -4.11 10.55
CA GLY A 63 -12.97 -5.33 10.14
C GLY A 63 -12.13 -6.60 10.27
N HIS A 64 -10.80 -6.48 10.26
CA HIS A 64 -9.84 -7.55 10.46
C HIS A 64 -9.30 -7.66 11.90
N GLY A 65 -9.86 -6.87 12.84
CA GLY A 65 -9.57 -6.98 14.26
C GLY A 65 -8.54 -6.00 14.81
N VAL A 66 -8.09 -5.02 14.02
CA VAL A 66 -7.20 -3.95 14.49
C VAL A 66 -8.03 -2.92 15.26
N GLU A 67 -7.89 -2.83 16.58
CA GLU A 67 -8.75 -1.98 17.42
C GLU A 67 -8.58 -0.47 17.16
N SER A 68 -7.38 -0.04 16.77
CA SER A 68 -7.09 1.38 16.54
C SER A 68 -5.95 1.55 15.52
N PRO A 69 -6.23 1.36 14.21
CA PRO A 69 -5.19 1.46 13.20
C PRO A 69 -4.62 2.88 13.13
N THR A 70 -3.30 2.97 13.06
CA THR A 70 -2.57 4.22 12.93
C THR A 70 -2.40 4.56 11.45
N ILE A 71 -2.71 5.80 11.07
CA ILE A 71 -2.59 6.24 9.69
C ILE A 71 -1.73 7.49 9.64
N HIS A 72 -0.57 7.38 9.00
CA HIS A 72 0.34 8.48 8.72
C HIS A 72 0.14 9.00 7.30
N THR A 73 0.37 10.30 7.10
CA THR A 73 0.34 10.92 5.78
C THR A 73 1.52 11.87 5.65
N SER A 74 2.30 11.68 4.60
CA SER A 74 3.34 12.61 4.16
C SER A 74 2.89 13.28 2.88
N THR A 75 3.02 14.61 2.77
CA THR A 75 2.55 15.35 1.60
C THR A 75 3.72 15.88 0.79
N LEU A 76 3.70 15.64 -0.52
CA LEU A 76 4.65 16.21 -1.47
C LEU A 76 4.27 17.65 -1.83
N GLU A 77 5.26 18.52 -1.99
CA GLU A 77 5.04 19.86 -2.56
C GLU A 77 4.80 19.81 -4.07
N ALA A 78 5.43 18.85 -4.76
CA ALA A 78 5.29 18.64 -6.20
C ALA A 78 5.28 17.14 -6.53
N GLU A 79 4.48 16.74 -7.53
CA GLU A 79 4.37 15.35 -7.98
C GLU A 79 5.70 14.73 -8.44
N THR A 80 6.63 15.56 -8.88
CA THR A 80 7.95 15.13 -9.36
C THR A 80 9.07 15.45 -8.39
N ASP A 81 8.75 15.70 -7.12
CA ASP A 81 9.77 15.81 -6.07
C ASP A 81 10.32 14.42 -5.74
N PHE A 82 11.20 13.93 -6.61
CA PHE A 82 11.75 12.58 -6.53
C PHE A 82 12.60 12.37 -5.28
N GLU A 83 13.25 13.43 -4.77
CA GLU A 83 14.00 13.37 -3.52
C GLU A 83 13.05 13.16 -2.35
N ALA A 84 11.94 13.89 -2.30
CA ALA A 84 10.92 13.70 -1.26
C ALA A 84 10.21 12.34 -1.35
N ILE A 85 9.97 11.81 -2.57
CA ILE A 85 9.40 10.47 -2.76
C ILE A 85 10.35 9.40 -2.20
N ALA A 86 11.65 9.46 -2.55
CA ALA A 86 12.64 8.52 -2.04
C ALA A 86 12.77 8.63 -0.51
N ALA A 87 12.85 9.86 0.02
CA ALA A 87 12.94 10.11 1.45
C ALA A 87 11.71 9.61 2.22
N TYR A 88 10.51 9.68 1.63
CA TYR A 88 9.29 9.14 2.22
C TYR A 88 9.39 7.63 2.46
N PHE A 89 9.75 6.86 1.44
CA PHE A 89 9.85 5.40 1.58
C PHE A 89 10.96 5.02 2.55
N GLN A 90 12.13 5.66 2.45
CA GLN A 90 13.23 5.46 3.39
C GLN A 90 12.79 5.70 4.84
N ALA A 91 12.22 6.87 5.13
CA ALA A 91 11.83 7.24 6.49
C ALA A 91 10.77 6.29 7.05
N ALA A 92 9.78 5.90 6.25
CA ALA A 92 8.74 4.98 6.68
C ALA A 92 9.29 3.58 7.02
N VAL A 93 10.25 3.06 6.24
CA VAL A 93 10.90 1.78 6.53
C VAL A 93 11.82 1.89 7.76
N GLU A 94 12.57 2.98 7.90
CA GLU A 94 13.44 3.22 9.06
C GLU A 94 12.63 3.33 10.37
N ASP A 95 11.50 4.05 10.35
CA ASP A 95 10.58 4.17 11.47
C ASP A 95 10.01 2.80 11.88
N ALA A 96 9.53 2.01 10.91
CA ALA A 96 9.00 0.67 11.14
C ALA A 96 10.05 -0.27 11.76
N ARG A 97 11.28 -0.21 11.27
CA ARG A 97 12.39 -1.01 11.82
C ARG A 97 12.80 -0.59 13.22
N ALA A 98 12.77 0.70 13.52
CA ALA A 98 13.00 1.18 14.87
C ALA A 98 11.96 0.64 15.87
N ALA A 99 10.77 0.27 15.38
CA ALA A 99 9.70 -0.36 16.14
C ALA A 99 9.73 -1.91 16.13
N ASP A 100 10.72 -2.55 15.49
CA ASP A 100 10.79 -4.01 15.30
C ASP A 100 9.52 -4.57 14.61
N ALA A 101 9.02 -3.82 13.62
CA ALA A 101 7.81 -4.16 12.86
C ALA A 101 8.10 -4.86 11.55
N ASP A 102 7.19 -5.74 11.12
CA ASP A 102 7.21 -6.35 9.80
C ASP A 102 6.66 -5.34 8.77
N VAL A 103 7.34 -5.20 7.63
CA VAL A 103 7.13 -4.12 6.66
C VAL A 103 6.64 -4.67 5.33
N ALA A 104 5.49 -4.16 4.89
CA ALA A 104 4.97 -4.34 3.53
C ALA A 104 5.01 -3.01 2.75
N ILE A 105 5.52 -3.05 1.52
CA ILE A 105 5.42 -1.94 0.57
C ILE A 105 4.49 -2.33 -0.57
N ASP A 106 3.51 -1.48 -0.85
CA ASP A 106 2.62 -1.62 -2.00
C ASP A 106 3.06 -0.74 -3.16
N VAL A 107 3.39 -1.39 -4.28
CA VAL A 107 3.88 -0.72 -5.50
C VAL A 107 2.76 -0.44 -6.51
N THR A 108 1.52 -0.82 -6.20
CA THR A 108 0.35 -0.71 -7.11
C THR A 108 -0.07 0.73 -7.40
N PRO A 109 -0.28 1.60 -6.38
CA PRO A 109 -0.86 2.91 -6.62
C PRO A 109 0.15 3.96 -7.07
N GLY A 110 -0.40 5.04 -7.63
CA GLY A 110 0.36 6.22 -8.03
C GLY A 110 0.85 6.17 -9.47
N ARG A 111 1.75 7.09 -9.79
CA ARG A 111 2.37 7.16 -11.12
C ARG A 111 3.47 6.11 -11.21
N LYS A 112 3.80 5.69 -12.44
CA LYS A 112 4.83 4.67 -12.68
C LYS A 112 6.18 4.95 -11.98
N PHE A 113 6.59 6.21 -11.86
CA PHE A 113 7.81 6.54 -11.15
C PHE A 113 7.69 6.30 -9.64
N MET A 114 6.51 6.47 -9.03
CA MET A 114 6.26 6.15 -7.63
C MET A 114 6.40 4.66 -7.39
N SER A 115 5.84 3.82 -8.27
CA SER A 115 6.05 2.36 -8.21
C SER A 115 7.54 1.98 -8.31
N VAL A 116 8.34 2.71 -9.09
CA VAL A 116 9.79 2.48 -9.19
C VAL A 116 10.48 2.80 -7.86
N PHE A 117 10.16 3.92 -7.21
CA PHE A 117 10.73 4.26 -5.89
C PHE A 117 10.25 3.30 -4.80
N ALA A 118 8.98 2.88 -4.83
CA ALA A 118 8.43 1.90 -3.91
C ALA A 118 9.16 0.54 -4.05
N PHE A 119 9.33 0.07 -5.28
CA PHE A 119 10.04 -1.17 -5.59
C PHE A 119 11.52 -1.08 -5.19
N GLU A 120 12.20 0.02 -5.55
CA GLU A 120 13.60 0.25 -5.19
C GLU A 120 13.78 0.24 -3.67
N ALA A 121 12.93 0.96 -2.92
CA ALA A 121 12.95 0.94 -1.47
C ALA A 121 12.74 -0.47 -0.90
N GLY A 122 11.76 -1.23 -1.41
CA GLY A 122 11.53 -2.61 -0.97
C GLY A 122 12.76 -3.49 -1.13
N THR A 123 13.42 -3.40 -2.28
CA THR A 123 14.63 -4.20 -2.55
C THR A 123 15.88 -3.71 -1.83
N THR A 124 16.08 -2.40 -1.73
CA THR A 124 17.25 -1.80 -1.09
C THR A 124 17.22 -1.99 0.42
N TYR A 125 16.04 -1.90 1.01
CA TYR A 125 15.89 -2.05 2.44
C TYR A 125 15.60 -3.48 2.86
N ASP A 126 15.32 -4.45 1.98
CA ASP A 126 15.02 -5.85 2.36
C ASP A 126 13.80 -5.91 3.30
N VAL A 127 12.66 -5.46 2.77
CA VAL A 127 11.36 -5.49 3.50
C VAL A 127 10.76 -6.89 3.46
N ASP A 128 9.87 -7.19 4.40
CA ASP A 128 9.24 -8.50 4.53
C ASP A 128 8.33 -8.83 3.35
N HIS A 129 7.60 -7.83 2.84
CA HIS A 129 6.69 -7.98 1.71
C HIS A 129 6.77 -6.83 0.71
N LEU A 130 6.72 -7.15 -0.58
CA LEU A 130 6.69 -6.19 -1.67
C LEU A 130 5.54 -6.49 -2.62
N PHE A 131 4.38 -5.91 -2.31
CA PHE A 131 3.12 -6.27 -2.92
C PHE A 131 2.81 -5.51 -4.21
N TYR A 132 2.28 -6.24 -5.19
CA TYR A 132 1.67 -5.69 -6.40
C TYR A 132 0.33 -6.37 -6.68
N PHE A 133 -0.76 -5.59 -6.69
CA PHE A 133 -2.07 -6.11 -7.03
C PHE A 133 -2.34 -6.00 -8.53
N TYR A 134 -2.34 -7.15 -9.20
CA TYR A 134 -2.58 -7.24 -10.63
C TYR A 134 -4.05 -7.50 -10.92
N LEU A 135 -4.68 -6.60 -11.67
CA LEU A 135 -6.01 -6.83 -12.22
C LEU A 135 -5.91 -7.30 -13.68
N HIS A 136 -6.52 -8.44 -13.99
CA HIS A 136 -6.50 -9.03 -15.34
C HIS A 136 -7.29 -8.22 -16.37
N SER A 137 -8.12 -7.27 -15.92
CA SER A 137 -8.93 -6.43 -16.80
C SER A 137 -9.19 -5.06 -16.19
N ASN A 138 -9.12 -4.03 -17.03
CA ASN A 138 -9.44 -2.65 -16.66
C ASN A 138 -10.92 -2.45 -16.29
N ALA A 139 -11.78 -3.43 -16.57
CA ALA A 139 -13.21 -3.40 -16.21
C ALA A 139 -13.46 -3.42 -14.69
N TYR A 140 -12.44 -3.66 -13.88
CA TYR A 140 -12.51 -3.72 -12.42
C TYR A 140 -11.75 -2.57 -11.74
N PHE A 141 -11.22 -1.60 -12.49
CA PHE A 141 -10.40 -0.51 -11.92
C PHE A 141 -11.20 0.49 -11.08
N ASP A 142 -12.53 0.45 -11.12
CA ASP A 142 -13.48 1.28 -10.37
C ASP A 142 -14.33 0.44 -9.40
N GLN A 143 -13.86 -0.78 -9.10
CA GLN A 143 -14.53 -1.69 -8.18
C GLN A 143 -13.70 -1.90 -6.92
N ILE A 144 -14.38 -1.93 -5.78
CA ILE A 144 -13.78 -2.34 -4.52
C ILE A 144 -13.55 -3.85 -4.51
N TYR A 145 -12.50 -4.28 -3.82
CA TYR A 145 -12.02 -5.65 -3.83
C TYR A 145 -13.12 -6.71 -3.61
N GLN A 146 -14.07 -6.47 -2.71
CA GLN A 146 -15.15 -7.43 -2.41
C GLN A 146 -16.13 -7.68 -3.57
N THR A 147 -16.19 -6.78 -4.55
CA THR A 147 -17.05 -6.94 -5.74
C THR A 147 -16.30 -7.49 -6.95
N ILE A 148 -14.97 -7.55 -6.89
CA ILE A 148 -14.13 -8.11 -7.95
C ILE A 148 -14.20 -9.65 -7.87
N PRO A 149 -14.46 -10.35 -8.99
CA PRO A 149 -14.34 -11.81 -8.99
C PRO A 149 -12.94 -12.24 -8.57
N ARG A 150 -12.81 -13.25 -7.70
CA ARG A 150 -11.48 -13.72 -7.23
C ARG A 150 -10.54 -14.16 -8.35
N THR A 151 -11.07 -14.55 -9.50
CA THR A 151 -10.27 -14.93 -10.67
C THR A 151 -9.91 -13.75 -11.57
N ALA A 152 -10.24 -12.51 -11.17
CA ALA A 152 -10.04 -11.29 -11.95
C ALA A 152 -8.86 -10.44 -11.44
N GLY A 153 -8.28 -10.77 -10.30
CA GLY A 153 -7.06 -10.18 -9.82
C GLY A 153 -6.25 -11.13 -8.95
N GLU A 154 -4.99 -10.78 -8.72
CA GLU A 154 -4.03 -11.55 -7.95
C GLU A 154 -3.10 -10.56 -7.22
N LEU A 155 -2.88 -10.77 -5.93
CA LEU A 155 -1.83 -10.08 -5.20
C LEU A 155 -0.55 -10.89 -5.36
N TYR A 156 0.49 -10.26 -5.88
CA TYR A 156 1.82 -10.86 -5.93
C TYR A 156 2.68 -10.27 -4.83
N ASP A 157 3.43 -11.12 -4.15
CA ASP A 157 4.58 -10.70 -3.35
C ASP A 157 5.87 -10.89 -4.15
N PHE A 158 6.57 -9.80 -4.44
CA PHE A 158 7.81 -9.88 -5.20
C PHE A 158 8.99 -10.39 -4.36
N THR A 159 8.93 -10.37 -3.03
CA THR A 159 10.00 -10.95 -2.18
C THR A 159 10.11 -12.47 -2.37
N GLU A 160 9.02 -13.13 -2.77
CA GLU A 160 9.01 -14.58 -3.08
C GLU A 160 9.64 -14.92 -4.44
N VAL A 161 9.94 -13.92 -5.27
CA VAL A 161 10.40 -14.08 -6.65
C VAL A 161 11.85 -13.63 -6.85
N ILE A 162 12.29 -12.58 -6.14
CA ILE A 162 13.57 -11.90 -6.37
C ILE A 162 14.71 -12.37 -5.47
#